data_AF-A0A212F5R0-F1
#
_entry.id   AF-A0A212F5R0-F1
#
_cell.length_a   1.000
_cell.length_b   1.000
_cell.length_c   1.000
_cell.angle_alpha   90.00
_cell.angle_beta   90.00
_cell.angle_gamma   90.00
#
_symmetry.space_group_name_H-M   'P 1'
#
loop_
_entity.id
_entity.type
_entity.pdbx_description
1 polymer ?
#
loop_
_entity_poly.entity_id
_entity_poly.type
_entity_poly.pdbx_seq_one_letter_code
_entity_poly.pdbx_strand_id
1 'polypeptide(L)'
;MLKAQYVTIAFILMFNTMFDGAAITKRSYSDRSVKEYVTERTCWWNEVCKEEFQTLFRCKCPSWSYCRSPGRYYNAVCSMTETGYIWDQPASQWRGQ
;
A
#
# COMPACT_ATOMS: atom_id res chain seq x y z
N MET A 1 30.54 42.93 -16.79
CA MET A 1 31.29 41.70 -16.48
C MET A 1 30.70 41.10 -15.22
N LEU A 2 29.87 40.05 -15.32
CA LEU A 2 29.41 39.35 -14.11
C LEU A 2 30.64 38.72 -13.43
N LYS A 3 30.88 39.04 -12.16
CA LYS A 3 31.95 38.38 -11.40
C LYS A 3 31.64 36.89 -11.32
N ALA A 4 32.63 36.05 -11.60
CA ALA A 4 32.51 34.59 -11.61
C ALA A 4 31.86 34.04 -10.32
N GLN A 5 32.05 34.73 -9.20
CA GLN A 5 31.43 34.45 -7.91
C GLN A 5 29.89 34.47 -7.95
N TYR A 6 29.26 35.36 -8.71
CA TYR A 6 27.79 35.40 -8.82
C TYR A 6 27.24 34.27 -9.68
N VAL A 7 28.00 33.86 -10.69
CA VAL A 7 27.64 32.74 -11.58
C VAL A 7 27.70 31.43 -10.80
N THR A 8 28.75 31.22 -10.00
CA THR A 8 28.89 30.01 -9.18
C THR A 8 27.81 29.93 -8.10
N ILE A 9 27.47 31.04 -7.43
CA ILE A 9 26.39 31.07 -6.45
C ILE A 9 25.04 30.73 -7.10
N ALA A 10 24.76 31.28 -8.28
CA ALA A 10 23.53 30.97 -9.03
C ALA A 10 23.45 29.49 -9.43
N PHE A 11 24.56 28.89 -9.88
CA PHE A 11 24.62 27.46 -10.20
C PHE A 11 24.40 26.57 -8.98
N ILE A 12 24.96 26.92 -7.82
CA ILE A 12 24.75 26.18 -6.57
C ILE A 12 23.28 26.24 -6.16
N LEU A 13 22.65 27.41 -6.23
CA LEU A 13 21.23 27.55 -5.87
C LEU A 13 20.32 26.73 -6.80
N MET A 14 20.56 26.75 -8.12
CA MET A 14 19.81 25.94 -9.08
C MET A 14 19.98 24.42 -8.86
N PHE A 15 21.18 23.98 -8.46
CA PHE A 15 21.43 22.57 -8.14
C PHE A 15 20.67 22.10 -6.89
N ASN A 16 20.56 22.94 -5.86
CA ASN A 16 19.86 22.59 -4.63
C ASN A 16 18.34 22.45 -4.84
N THR A 17 17.74 23.25 -5.72
CA THR A 17 16.29 23.16 -6.02
C THR A 17 15.90 21.93 -6.83
N MET A 18 16.85 21.19 -7.42
CA MET A 18 16.56 19.94 -8.14
C MET A 18 16.41 18.72 -7.22
N PHE A 19 16.77 18.83 -5.94
CA PHE A 19 16.79 17.70 -5.01
C PHE A 19 15.55 17.53 -4.13
N ASP A 20 14.57 18.43 -4.19
CA ASP A 20 13.29 18.28 -3.48
C ASP A 20 12.30 17.39 -4.26
N GLY A 21 12.69 16.14 -4.44
CA GLY A 21 11.77 15.06 -4.77
C GLY A 21 10.99 14.67 -3.53
N ALA A 22 10.02 15.47 -3.09
CA ALA A 22 9.06 15.08 -2.07
C ALA A 22 8.13 13.99 -2.64
N ALA A 23 8.66 12.78 -2.78
CA ALA A 23 7.86 11.62 -3.17
C ALA A 23 6.90 11.31 -2.01
N ILE A 24 5.60 11.46 -2.26
CA ILE A 24 4.56 10.94 -1.37
C ILE A 24 4.73 9.43 -1.33
N THR A 25 5.43 8.94 -0.31
CA THR A 25 5.57 7.50 -0.10
C THR A 25 4.20 6.91 0.22
N LYS A 26 3.76 5.91 -0.54
CA LYS A 26 2.50 5.18 -0.25
C LYS A 26 2.57 4.69 1.19
N ARG A 27 1.61 5.10 2.03
CA ARG A 27 1.50 4.68 3.44
C ARG A 27 1.00 3.24 3.61
N SER A 28 0.86 2.50 2.50
CA SER A 28 0.32 1.15 2.49
C SER A 28 1.39 0.13 2.15
N TYR A 29 1.37 -0.97 2.89
CA TYR A 29 2.20 -2.14 2.62
C TYR A 29 1.28 -3.24 2.08
N SER A 30 1.60 -3.76 0.90
CA SER A 30 0.86 -4.85 0.27
C SER A 30 1.62 -6.17 0.42
N ASP A 31 0.98 -7.16 1.03
CA ASP A 31 1.51 -8.50 1.27
C ASP A 31 0.84 -9.52 0.34
N ARG A 32 1.66 -10.25 -0.43
CA ARG A 32 1.27 -11.27 -1.41
C ARG A 32 1.68 -12.70 -1.01
N SER A 33 2.09 -12.89 0.24
CA SER A 33 2.56 -14.18 0.77
C SER A 33 1.44 -15.21 0.89
N VAL A 34 0.21 -14.76 1.16
CA VAL A 34 -0.98 -15.61 1.30
C VAL A 34 -1.72 -15.66 -0.04
N LYS A 35 -2.04 -16.87 -0.51
CA LYS A 35 -2.72 -17.06 -1.82
C LYS A 35 -3.89 -18.04 -1.79
N GLU A 36 -4.09 -18.75 -0.70
CA GLU A 36 -5.09 -19.80 -0.62
C GLU A 36 -6.22 -19.37 0.32
N TYR A 37 -7.39 -19.98 0.13
CA TYR A 37 -8.58 -19.71 0.93
C TYR A 37 -9.00 -20.97 1.69
N VAL A 38 -9.43 -20.81 2.94
CA VAL A 38 -10.14 -21.84 3.70
C VAL A 38 -11.50 -22.11 3.05
N THR A 39 -12.22 -21.04 2.69
CA THR A 39 -13.49 -21.13 1.94
C THR A 39 -13.54 -20.06 0.85
N GLU A 40 -13.81 -20.47 -0.39
CA GLU A 40 -13.92 -19.56 -1.54
C GLU A 40 -15.28 -18.85 -1.61
N ARG A 41 -15.75 -18.29 -0.49
CA ARG A 41 -16.96 -17.47 -0.45
C ARG A 41 -16.63 -16.00 -0.29
N THR A 42 -17.58 -15.14 -0.66
CA THR A 42 -17.47 -13.71 -0.35
C THR A 42 -17.62 -13.46 1.15
N CYS A 43 -16.81 -12.56 1.70
CA CYS A 43 -16.91 -12.13 3.10
C CYS A 43 -18.19 -11.31 3.33
N TRP A 44 -18.79 -11.48 4.51
CA TRP A 44 -19.86 -10.60 4.99
C TRP A 44 -19.30 -9.26 5.49
N TRP A 45 -20.20 -8.34 5.82
CA TRP A 45 -19.83 -7.06 6.39
C TRP A 45 -19.10 -7.23 7.72
N ASN A 46 -17.97 -6.53 7.90
CA ASN A 46 -17.08 -6.63 9.07
C ASN A 46 -16.54 -8.04 9.37
N GLU A 47 -16.65 -8.98 8.43
CA GLU A 47 -16.07 -10.29 8.60
C GLU A 47 -14.55 -10.23 8.45
N VAL A 48 -13.85 -11.02 9.28
CA VAL A 48 -12.40 -11.19 9.19
C VAL A 48 -12.05 -11.98 7.94
N CYS A 49 -11.44 -11.32 6.96
CA CYS A 49 -10.95 -11.94 5.72
C CYS A 49 -9.63 -12.70 5.94
N LYS A 50 -8.82 -12.29 6.92
CA LYS A 50 -7.56 -12.96 7.29
C LYS A 50 -7.25 -12.77 8.76
N GLU A 51 -6.98 -13.87 9.46
CA GLU A 51 -6.59 -13.84 10.88
C GLU A 51 -5.09 -13.61 11.05
N GLU A 52 -4.69 -13.10 12.20
CA GLU A 52 -3.28 -13.03 12.58
C GLU A 52 -2.59 -14.39 12.48
N PHE A 53 -1.35 -14.39 11.97
CA PHE A 53 -0.51 -15.58 11.78
C PHE A 53 -1.04 -16.71 10.87
N GLN A 54 -2.26 -16.62 10.34
CA GLN A 54 -2.78 -17.60 9.40
C GLN A 54 -2.17 -17.42 8.00
N THR A 55 -1.91 -18.55 7.34
CA THR A 55 -1.37 -18.64 5.97
C THR A 55 -2.46 -18.80 4.91
N LEU A 56 -3.73 -18.71 5.32
CA LEU A 56 -4.92 -18.86 4.46
C LEU A 56 -5.89 -17.70 4.71
N PHE A 57 -6.56 -17.24 3.66
CA PHE A 57 -7.69 -16.33 3.75
C PHE A 57 -8.95 -17.08 4.20
N ARG A 58 -9.80 -16.48 5.03
CA ARG A 58 -11.07 -17.12 5.41
C ARG A 58 -12.10 -17.04 4.29
N CYS A 59 -12.17 -15.89 3.63
CA CYS A 59 -13.14 -15.57 2.58
C CYS A 59 -12.54 -14.50 1.65
N LYS A 60 -13.14 -14.35 0.47
CA LYS A 60 -12.76 -13.34 -0.53
C LYS A 60 -13.51 -12.03 -0.27
N CYS A 61 -12.80 -10.92 -0.21
CA CYS A 61 -13.43 -9.61 -0.14
C CYS A 61 -14.16 -9.29 -1.46
N PRO A 62 -15.29 -8.57 -1.40
CA PRO A 62 -15.96 -8.06 -2.58
C PRO A 62 -15.02 -7.30 -3.52
N SER A 63 -15.33 -7.29 -4.81
CA SER A 63 -14.52 -6.68 -5.87
C SER A 63 -14.31 -5.16 -5.75
N TRP A 64 -14.91 -4.49 -4.77
CA TRP A 64 -14.78 -3.06 -4.47
C TRP A 64 -14.03 -2.78 -3.15
N SER A 65 -13.43 -3.80 -2.54
CA SER A 65 -12.80 -3.71 -1.21
C SER A 65 -11.48 -4.47 -1.11
N TYR A 66 -10.71 -4.15 -0.07
CA TYR A 66 -9.41 -4.70 0.26
C TYR A 66 -9.45 -5.46 1.58
N CYS A 67 -8.72 -6.57 1.67
CA CYS A 67 -8.49 -7.25 2.95
C CYS A 67 -7.43 -6.47 3.74
N ARG A 68 -7.89 -5.60 4.65
CA ARG A 68 -7.08 -4.58 5.31
C ARG A 68 -6.91 -4.86 6.79
N SER A 69 -5.69 -4.67 7.29
CA SER A 69 -5.34 -4.66 8.71
C SER A 69 -4.53 -3.42 9.09
N PRO A 70 -4.53 -2.99 10.37
CA PRO A 70 -3.66 -1.91 10.85
C PRO A 70 -2.16 -2.24 10.72
N GLY A 71 -1.80 -3.53 10.72
CA GLY A 71 -0.43 -4.02 10.62
C GLY A 71 -0.40 -5.55 10.42
N ARG A 72 0.81 -6.10 10.20
CA ARG A 72 1.02 -7.53 9.90
C ARG A 72 0.45 -8.50 10.95
N TYR A 73 0.47 -8.09 12.21
CA TYR A 73 0.12 -8.93 13.37
C TYR A 73 -1.29 -8.66 13.89
N TYR A 74 -2.19 -8.22 13.02
CA TYR A 74 -3.59 -7.96 13.35
C TYR A 74 -4.50 -8.71 12.39
N ASN A 75 -5.72 -8.98 12.85
CA ASN A 75 -6.79 -9.44 11.99
C ASN A 75 -7.09 -8.40 10.89
N ALA A 76 -7.37 -8.89 9.70
CA ALA A 76 -7.75 -8.10 8.55
C ALA A 76 -9.23 -8.28 8.24
N VAL A 77 -9.88 -7.18 7.86
CA VAL A 77 -11.29 -7.12 7.49
C VAL A 77 -11.44 -6.46 6.12
N CYS A 78 -12.53 -6.74 5.41
CA CYS A 78 -12.79 -6.08 4.14
C CYS A 78 -13.09 -4.59 4.35
N SER A 79 -12.33 -3.72 3.69
CA SER A 79 -12.43 -2.26 3.80
C SER A 79 -12.27 -1.61 2.44
N MET A 80 -12.96 -0.50 2.20
CA MET A 80 -12.80 0.29 0.96
C MET A 80 -11.51 1.13 0.95
N THR A 81 -10.79 1.21 2.07
CA THR A 81 -9.60 2.05 2.20
C THR A 81 -8.32 1.25 1.90
N GLU A 82 -7.48 1.77 1.01
CA GLU A 82 -6.19 1.15 0.63
C GLU A 82 -5.03 1.49 1.59
N THR A 83 -5.30 1.98 2.81
CA THR A 83 -4.23 2.43 3.73
C THR A 83 -3.90 1.37 4.79
N GLY A 84 -2.64 1.33 5.24
CA GLY A 84 -2.18 0.34 6.22
C GLY A 84 -1.69 -0.95 5.57
N TYR A 85 -1.92 -2.09 6.20
CA TYR A 85 -1.42 -3.38 5.75
C TYR A 85 -2.48 -4.13 4.95
N ILE A 86 -2.26 -4.23 3.64
CA ILE A 86 -3.16 -4.82 2.67
C ILE A 86 -2.71 -6.25 2.38
N TRP A 87 -3.60 -7.21 2.59
CA TRP A 87 -3.39 -8.59 2.19
C TRP A 87 -3.96 -8.80 0.79
N ASP A 88 -3.08 -8.92 -0.19
CA ASP A 88 -3.45 -9.04 -1.60
C ASP A 88 -4.10 -10.40 -1.87
N GLN A 89 -5.42 -10.37 -2.05
CA GLN A 89 -6.19 -11.55 -2.37
C GLN A 89 -6.04 -11.97 -3.84
N PRO A 90 -5.83 -13.27 -4.14
CA PRO A 90 -5.83 -13.76 -5.50
C PRO A 90 -7.16 -13.47 -6.20
N ALA A 91 -7.08 -13.05 -7.46
CA ALA A 91 -8.21 -12.65 -8.27
C ALA A 91 -9.06 -11.49 -7.70
N SER A 92 -8.48 -10.64 -6.83
CA SER A 92 -9.05 -9.32 -6.57
C SER A 92 -8.83 -8.41 -7.78
N GLN A 93 -9.86 -7.65 -8.15
CA GLN A 93 -9.81 -6.73 -9.29
C GLN A 93 -8.89 -5.54 -9.03
N TRP A 94 -8.63 -5.21 -7.76
CA TRP A 94 -7.75 -4.12 -7.32
C TRP A 94 -6.27 -4.51 -7.24
N ARG A 95 -5.85 -5.58 -7.92
CA ARG A 95 -4.44 -5.86 -8.15
C ARG A 95 -3.83 -4.72 -8.99
N GLY A 96 -3.35 -3.68 -8.32
CA GLY A 96 -2.50 -2.61 -8.83
C GLY A 96 -2.84 -2.10 -10.23
N GLN A 97 -3.64 -1.03 -10.28
CA GLN A 97 -3.27 0.09 -11.15
C GLN A 97 -2.16 0.90 -10.48
#